data_AF-A0A3N4UXP3-F1
#
_entry.id   AF-A0A3N4UXP3-F1
#
_cell.length_a   1.000
_cell.length_b   1.000
_cell.length_c   1.000
_cell.angle_alpha   90.00
_cell.angle_beta   90.00
_cell.angle_gamma   90.00
#
_symmetry.space_group_name_H-M   'P 1'
#
loop_
_entity.id
_entity.type
_entity.pdbx_description
1 polymer ?
#
loop_
_entity_poly.entity_id
_entity_poly.type
_entity_poly.pdbx_seq_one_letter_code
_entity_poly.pdbx_strand_id
1 'polypeptide(L)'
;MSWTDERVELLKKMWGEGQSASQIAKELGGVTRNAVIGKVHRLGLSNRAGSTAPAKPAAAKAKATAKPKVEAAPAPKPKAKPAPKAAEPAAPAPKPSLPARRAIIPAGQPLPPQPSANEIPAEALAKVSEVEKKAKKISVMELTEKTCKWPIGDPATDDFWFCGLPSKQGKPYCEAHVGVAFQPMSSRRDRRR
;
A
#
# COMPACT_ATOMS: atom_id res chain seq x y z
N MET A 1 5.59 7.19 25.34
CA MET A 1 4.88 6.11 26.05
C MET A 1 5.64 4.81 25.90
N SER A 2 6.36 4.40 26.95
CA SER A 2 7.12 3.15 27.01
C SER A 2 6.23 2.01 27.51
N TRP A 3 6.41 0.82 26.92
CA TRP A 3 5.88 -0.43 27.47
C TRP A 3 6.80 -0.84 28.63
N THR A 4 6.53 -0.31 29.82
CA THR A 4 7.21 -0.72 31.06
C THR A 4 6.81 -2.14 31.44
N ASP A 5 7.65 -2.85 32.18
CA ASP A 5 7.39 -4.22 32.62
C ASP A 5 6.09 -4.31 33.43
N GLU A 6 5.82 -3.35 34.31
CA GLU A 6 4.56 -3.22 35.07
C GLU A 6 3.32 -3.18 34.15
N ARG A 7 3.39 -2.42 33.04
CA ARG A 7 2.31 -2.34 32.04
C ARG A 7 2.15 -3.64 31.26
N VAL A 8 3.25 -4.38 31.05
CA VAL A 8 3.23 -5.68 30.38
C VAL A 8 2.64 -6.77 31.28
N GLU A 9 2.93 -6.75 32.58
CA GLU A 9 2.34 -7.66 33.56
C GLU A 9 0.84 -7.43 33.71
N LEU A 10 0.41 -6.17 33.83
CA LEU A 10 -1.00 -5.82 33.87
C LEU A 10 -1.71 -6.25 32.57
N LEU A 11 -1.07 -6.03 31.41
CA LEU A 11 -1.58 -6.52 30.13
C LEU A 11 -1.76 -8.05 30.13
N LYS A 12 -0.78 -8.82 30.59
CA LYS A 12 -0.87 -10.29 30.66
C LYS A 12 -2.00 -10.74 31.58
N LYS A 13 -2.15 -10.10 32.75
CA LYS A 13 -3.20 -10.39 33.72
C LYS A 13 -4.59 -10.14 33.14
N MET A 14 -4.86 -8.92 32.65
CA MET A 14 -6.16 -8.54 32.10
C MET A 14 -6.50 -9.31 30.81
N TRP A 15 -5.48 -9.68 30.03
CA TRP A 15 -5.66 -10.52 28.84
C TRP A 15 -6.07 -11.95 29.21
N GLY A 16 -5.49 -12.52 30.27
CA GLY A 16 -5.86 -13.82 30.83
C GLY A 16 -7.26 -13.82 31.46
N GLU A 17 -7.63 -12.75 32.15
CA GLU A 17 -8.99 -12.51 32.69
C GLU A 17 -10.06 -12.32 31.60
N GLY A 18 -9.62 -12.16 30.35
CA GLY A 18 -10.50 -12.14 29.23
C GLY A 18 -10.99 -10.75 28.81
N GLN A 19 -10.33 -9.68 29.25
CA GLN A 19 -10.71 -8.33 28.86
C GLN A 19 -10.39 -8.03 27.39
N SER A 20 -11.20 -7.17 26.76
CA SER A 20 -10.97 -6.75 25.38
C SER A 20 -9.81 -5.75 25.29
N ALA A 21 -9.12 -5.71 24.14
CA ALA A 21 -8.03 -4.76 23.92
C ALA A 21 -8.42 -3.29 24.12
N SER A 22 -9.70 -2.94 23.92
CA SER A 22 -10.22 -1.59 24.13
C SER A 22 -10.41 -1.26 25.61
N GLN A 23 -10.74 -2.26 26.45
CA GLN A 23 -10.83 -2.08 27.91
C GLN A 23 -9.43 -1.95 28.51
N ILE A 24 -8.51 -2.83 28.11
CA ILE A 24 -7.12 -2.80 28.55
C ILE A 24 -6.43 -1.48 28.18
N ALA A 25 -6.75 -0.91 27.01
CA ALA A 25 -6.26 0.41 26.60
C ALA A 25 -6.75 1.55 27.51
N LYS A 26 -7.98 1.47 28.03
CA LYS A 26 -8.53 2.47 28.97
C LYS A 26 -7.85 2.39 30.33
N GLU A 27 -7.62 1.17 30.81
CA GLU A 27 -7.00 0.89 32.11
C GLU A 27 -5.50 1.21 32.12
N LEU A 28 -4.78 0.90 31.04
CA LEU A 28 -3.34 1.20 30.94
C LEU A 28 -3.03 2.69 30.77
N GLY A 29 -3.98 3.50 30.29
CA GLY A 29 -3.83 4.94 30.11
C GLY A 29 -2.75 5.35 29.09
N GLY A 30 -3.14 6.12 28.07
CA GLY A 30 -2.19 6.64 27.06
C GLY A 30 -1.70 5.59 26.05
N VAL A 31 -2.38 4.45 25.94
CA VAL A 31 -2.11 3.40 24.94
C VAL A 31 -3.38 3.18 24.12
N THR A 32 -3.26 3.12 22.78
CA THR A 32 -4.42 2.87 21.92
C THR A 32 -4.74 1.37 21.82
N ARG A 33 -5.99 1.02 21.49
CA ARG A 33 -6.41 -0.37 21.25
C ARG A 33 -5.43 -1.14 20.34
N ASN A 34 -4.96 -0.50 19.28
CA ASN A 34 -4.05 -1.12 18.31
C ASN A 34 -2.66 -1.36 18.90
N ALA A 35 -2.18 -0.48 19.78
CA ALA A 35 -0.91 -0.68 20.47
C ALA A 35 -0.97 -1.87 21.44
N VAL A 36 -2.10 -2.07 22.11
CA VAL A 36 -2.35 -3.25 22.96
C VAL A 36 -2.32 -4.55 22.13
N ILE A 37 -3.10 -4.61 21.04
CA ILE A 37 -3.12 -5.78 20.13
C ILE A 37 -1.71 -6.09 19.60
N GLY A 38 -0.99 -5.05 19.18
CA GLY A 38 0.38 -5.19 18.68
C GLY A 38 1.34 -5.74 19.74
N LYS A 39 1.22 -5.32 21.01
CA LYS A 39 2.07 -5.83 22.09
C LYS A 39 1.71 -7.28 22.47
N VAL A 40 0.42 -7.61 22.56
CA VAL A 40 -0.04 -9.00 22.79
C VAL A 40 0.50 -9.94 21.72
N HIS A 41 0.45 -9.54 20.45
CA HIS A 41 0.95 -10.35 19.34
C HIS A 41 2.48 -10.52 19.37
N ARG A 42 3.23 -9.48 19.78
CA ARG A 42 4.68 -9.57 19.99
C ARG A 42 5.08 -10.44 21.17
N LEU A 43 4.22 -10.53 22.20
CA LEU A 43 4.44 -11.37 23.38
C LEU A 43 3.93 -12.81 23.20
N GLY A 44 3.30 -13.13 22.06
CA GLY A 44 2.80 -14.48 21.78
C GLY A 44 1.56 -14.90 22.58
N LEU A 45 0.85 -13.97 23.25
CA LEU A 45 -0.37 -14.28 24.01
C LEU A 45 -1.61 -14.52 23.12
N SER A 46 -1.42 -14.80 21.83
CA SER A 46 -2.52 -15.13 20.91
C SER A 46 -2.95 -16.58 21.07
N ASN A 47 -3.82 -16.85 22.05
CA ASN A 47 -4.83 -17.89 21.90
C ASN A 47 -6.04 -17.63 22.81
N ARG A 48 -6.90 -16.69 22.41
CA ARG A 48 -8.33 -16.80 22.71
C ARG A 48 -9.04 -17.18 21.43
N ALA A 49 -8.92 -18.45 21.07
CA ALA A 49 -9.72 -19.04 20.02
C ALA A 49 -11.20 -18.92 20.40
N GLY A 50 -12.01 -18.37 19.48
CA GLY A 50 -13.46 -18.53 19.49
C GLY A 50 -14.24 -17.59 20.41
N SER A 51 -14.56 -16.39 19.92
CA SER A 51 -15.85 -15.76 20.23
C SER A 51 -16.29 -14.93 19.04
N THR A 52 -16.94 -15.63 18.12
CA THR A 52 -17.81 -15.10 17.08
C THR A 52 -18.90 -14.24 17.71
N ALA A 53 -18.88 -12.93 17.45
CA ALA A 53 -20.06 -12.09 17.63
C ALA A 53 -20.85 -12.07 16.31
N PRO A 54 -22.16 -12.38 16.28
CA PRO A 54 -22.99 -12.04 15.15
C PRO A 54 -23.42 -10.56 15.24
N ALA A 55 -23.59 -9.97 14.07
CA ALA A 55 -23.81 -8.55 13.85
C ALA A 55 -25.31 -8.17 13.80
N LYS A 56 -25.62 -6.99 14.40
CA LYS A 56 -26.65 -5.96 14.04
C LYS A 56 -28.15 -6.37 14.07
N PRO A 57 -29.15 -5.44 14.09
CA PRO A 57 -29.29 -4.19 13.29
C PRO A 57 -29.68 -2.91 14.09
N ALA A 58 -29.16 -1.73 13.76
CA ALA A 58 -29.78 -0.65 12.95
C ALA A 58 -31.09 -0.02 13.52
N ALA A 59 -31.02 1.26 13.89
CA ALA A 59 -32.17 2.15 13.99
C ALA A 59 -31.76 3.61 13.70
N ALA A 60 -32.62 4.29 12.96
CA ALA A 60 -32.46 5.59 12.33
C ALA A 60 -32.69 6.79 13.27
N LYS A 61 -32.20 7.98 12.85
CA LYS A 61 -32.73 9.36 13.07
C LYS A 61 -31.70 10.32 12.40
N ALA A 62 -31.96 11.07 11.33
CA ALA A 62 -32.97 12.10 10.99
C ALA A 62 -32.65 13.51 11.53
N LYS A 63 -32.57 14.46 10.57
CA LYS A 63 -32.69 15.95 10.61
C LYS A 63 -31.45 16.79 11.01
N ALA A 64 -30.99 17.66 10.09
CA ALA A 64 -31.14 19.13 10.04
C ALA A 64 -29.82 19.79 10.52
N THR A 65 -29.23 20.87 10.00
CA THR A 65 -29.65 22.04 9.22
C THR A 65 -28.38 22.81 8.81
N ALA A 66 -28.52 23.73 7.85
CA ALA A 66 -27.72 24.95 7.62
C ALA A 66 -26.32 24.86 6.96
N LYS A 67 -26.26 25.33 5.71
CA LYS A 67 -25.10 26.01 5.09
C LYS A 67 -24.80 27.31 5.85
N PRO A 68 -23.55 27.81 5.83
CA PRO A 68 -23.28 28.91 4.91
C PRO A 68 -22.10 28.69 3.96
N LYS A 69 -22.27 29.30 2.79
CA LYS A 69 -21.35 29.49 1.67
C LYS A 69 -20.28 30.52 2.04
N VAL A 70 -19.00 30.21 1.84
CA VAL A 70 -17.93 31.20 1.63
C VAL A 70 -17.04 30.73 0.48
N GLU A 71 -16.73 31.70 -0.37
CA GLU A 71 -16.09 31.65 -1.68
C GLU A 71 -14.67 31.07 -1.76
N ALA A 72 -14.46 30.40 -2.89
CA ALA A 72 -13.32 30.38 -3.80
C ALA A 72 -11.97 31.06 -3.41
N ALA A 73 -10.94 30.19 -3.30
CA ALA A 73 -9.65 30.21 -4.02
C ALA A 73 -8.61 31.33 -3.75
N PRO A 74 -7.31 31.15 -4.08
CA PRO A 74 -6.50 29.94 -4.28
C PRO A 74 -5.14 29.96 -3.53
N ALA A 75 -4.41 28.84 -3.66
CA ALA A 75 -3.07 28.57 -3.14
C ALA A 75 -1.95 29.50 -3.68
N PRO A 76 -0.85 29.71 -2.92
CA PRO A 76 0.43 30.12 -3.50
C PRO A 76 1.33 28.90 -3.73
N LYS A 77 1.70 28.69 -4.99
CA LYS A 77 2.84 27.87 -5.45
C LYS A 77 4.08 28.78 -5.66
N PRO A 78 5.28 28.21 -5.81
CA PRO A 78 6.55 28.73 -5.29
C PRO A 78 7.23 29.76 -6.21
N LYS A 79 8.04 30.64 -5.61
CA LYS A 79 8.89 31.60 -6.34
C LYS A 79 10.16 30.92 -6.87
N ALA A 80 10.44 31.18 -8.14
CA ALA A 80 11.61 30.78 -8.89
C ALA A 80 12.81 31.73 -8.67
N LYS A 81 13.97 31.23 -9.11
CA LYS A 81 15.35 31.75 -9.06
C LYS A 81 15.59 33.15 -9.66
N PRO A 82 16.75 33.77 -9.35
CA PRO A 82 17.52 34.56 -10.31
C PRO A 82 18.77 33.82 -10.84
N ALA A 83 19.23 34.30 -12.00
CA ALA A 83 20.19 33.74 -12.95
C ALA A 83 21.70 33.96 -12.57
N PRO A 84 22.67 33.48 -13.37
CA PRO A 84 24.01 33.06 -12.95
C PRO A 84 25.09 34.16 -13.03
N LYS A 85 26.21 33.95 -12.31
CA LYS A 85 27.46 34.70 -12.48
C LYS A 85 28.63 33.70 -12.55
N ALA A 86 29.51 33.91 -13.53
CA ALA A 86 30.66 33.08 -13.86
C ALA A 86 31.83 33.20 -12.86
N ALA A 87 32.56 32.09 -12.64
CA ALA A 87 34.02 32.02 -12.39
C ALA A 87 34.48 30.55 -12.25
N GLU A 88 35.45 30.14 -13.07
CA GLU A 88 36.36 28.97 -12.89
C GLU A 88 37.50 29.31 -11.89
N PRO A 89 38.40 28.39 -11.48
CA PRO A 89 38.38 26.92 -11.47
C PRO A 89 38.78 26.34 -10.08
N ALA A 90 38.25 25.17 -9.68
CA ALA A 90 38.77 24.46 -8.49
C ALA A 90 38.49 22.94 -8.52
N ALA A 91 39.58 22.15 -8.43
CA ALA A 91 39.80 20.84 -7.79
C ALA A 91 38.77 19.68 -7.95
N PRO A 92 39.24 18.41 -8.00
CA PRO A 92 38.39 17.27 -8.34
C PRO A 92 37.36 16.96 -7.23
N ALA A 93 36.09 16.86 -7.64
CA ALA A 93 34.97 16.56 -6.74
C ALA A 93 35.04 15.13 -6.16
N PRO A 94 34.66 14.92 -4.88
CA PRO A 94 34.51 13.59 -4.31
C PRO A 94 33.24 12.91 -4.85
N LYS A 95 33.36 11.62 -5.17
CA LYS A 95 32.26 10.78 -5.67
C LYS A 95 31.09 10.78 -4.65
N PRO A 96 29.83 10.99 -5.06
CA PRO A 96 28.70 10.85 -4.15
C PRO A 96 28.52 9.38 -3.76
N SER A 97 28.66 9.11 -2.46
CA SER A 97 28.29 7.83 -1.85
C SER A 97 26.79 7.63 -1.98
N LEU A 98 26.39 6.69 -2.85
CA LEU A 98 25.00 6.24 -2.93
C LEU A 98 24.68 5.44 -1.65
N PRO A 99 23.53 5.67 -0.99
CA PRO A 99 23.15 4.85 0.16
C PRO A 99 23.01 3.38 -0.26
N ALA A 100 23.55 2.49 0.57
CA ALA A 100 23.47 1.05 0.38
C ALA A 100 22.01 0.61 0.13
N ARG A 101 21.80 -0.17 -0.94
CA ARG A 101 20.50 -0.78 -1.25
C ARG A 101 19.98 -1.51 -0.01
N ARG A 102 18.75 -1.18 0.40
CA ARG A 102 18.05 -1.88 1.50
C ARG A 102 18.05 -3.39 1.25
N ALA A 103 18.40 -4.13 2.29
CA ALA A 103 18.50 -5.58 2.30
C ALA A 103 17.18 -6.24 1.85
N ILE A 104 17.35 -7.35 1.13
CA ILE A 104 16.31 -8.24 0.62
C ILE A 104 15.37 -8.63 1.76
N ILE A 105 14.06 -8.50 1.51
CA ILE A 105 12.98 -8.83 2.46
C ILE A 105 13.04 -10.34 2.74
N PRO A 106 13.11 -10.78 4.01
CA PRO A 106 13.02 -12.19 4.36
C PRO A 106 11.58 -12.69 4.13
N ALA A 107 11.44 -13.84 3.47
CA ALA A 107 10.16 -14.48 3.19
C ALA A 107 9.39 -14.73 4.49
N GLY A 108 8.19 -14.15 4.62
CA GLY A 108 7.36 -14.24 5.83
C GLY A 108 6.53 -12.99 6.14
N GLN A 109 6.80 -11.86 5.48
CA GLN A 109 5.92 -10.70 5.50
C GLN A 109 4.59 -11.07 4.80
N PRO A 110 3.39 -10.88 5.41
CA PRO A 110 2.14 -11.08 4.69
C PRO A 110 2.17 -10.20 3.45
N LEU A 111 1.99 -10.82 2.27
CA LEU A 111 1.99 -10.11 1.01
C LEU A 111 1.06 -8.89 1.15
N PRO A 112 1.47 -7.71 0.65
CA PRO A 112 0.53 -6.60 0.54
C PRO A 112 -0.73 -7.13 -0.13
N PRO A 113 -1.95 -6.75 0.31
CA PRO A 113 -3.18 -7.28 -0.25
C PRO A 113 -3.09 -7.13 -1.77
N GLN A 114 -2.91 -8.26 -2.44
CA GLN A 114 -3.04 -8.36 -3.88
C GLN A 114 -4.41 -7.73 -4.17
N PRO A 115 -4.53 -6.78 -5.11
CA PRO A 115 -5.85 -6.31 -5.51
C PRO A 115 -6.64 -7.58 -5.84
N SER A 116 -7.68 -7.85 -5.08
CA SER A 116 -8.49 -9.03 -5.36
C SER A 116 -8.96 -8.90 -6.81
N ALA A 117 -9.00 -9.99 -7.58
CA ALA A 117 -9.43 -9.93 -8.98
C ALA A 117 -10.79 -9.21 -9.17
N ASN A 118 -11.58 -9.09 -8.09
CA ASN A 118 -12.84 -8.35 -7.98
C ASN A 118 -12.72 -6.82 -7.86
N GLU A 119 -11.52 -6.25 -7.72
CA GLU A 119 -11.30 -4.80 -7.64
C GLU A 119 -10.84 -4.19 -8.97
N ILE A 120 -10.52 -5.02 -9.97
CA ILE A 120 -10.12 -4.60 -11.32
C ILE A 120 -11.40 -4.33 -12.12
N PRO A 121 -11.58 -3.13 -12.72
CA PRO A 121 -12.75 -2.88 -13.56
C PRO A 121 -12.77 -3.90 -14.71
N ALA A 122 -13.94 -4.51 -14.96
CA ALA A 122 -14.11 -5.55 -15.99
C ALA A 122 -13.62 -5.08 -17.38
N GLU A 123 -13.72 -3.77 -17.65
CA GLU A 123 -13.19 -3.14 -18.86
C GLU A 123 -11.66 -3.25 -18.97
N ALA A 124 -10.92 -3.18 -17.87
CA ALA A 124 -9.47 -3.36 -17.89
C ALA A 124 -9.06 -4.81 -18.12
N LEU A 125 -9.85 -5.78 -17.62
CA LEU A 125 -9.63 -7.20 -17.88
C LEU A 125 -9.91 -7.57 -19.35
N ALA A 126 -10.97 -7.01 -19.94
CA ALA A 126 -11.25 -7.17 -21.37
C ALA A 126 -10.07 -6.66 -22.22
N LYS A 127 -9.55 -5.47 -21.93
CA LYS A 127 -8.37 -4.90 -22.61
C LYS A 127 -7.11 -5.76 -22.47
N VAL A 128 -6.90 -6.38 -21.30
CA VAL A 128 -5.79 -7.32 -21.11
C VAL A 128 -5.96 -8.57 -21.97
N SER A 129 -7.15 -9.17 -22.01
CA SER A 129 -7.40 -10.36 -22.84
C SER A 129 -7.20 -10.11 -24.35
N GLU A 130 -7.51 -8.90 -24.82
CA GLU A 130 -7.22 -8.49 -26.21
C GLU A 130 -5.74 -8.28 -26.45
N VAL A 131 -5.04 -7.71 -25.47
CA VAL A 131 -3.59 -7.50 -25.52
C VAL A 131 -2.84 -8.82 -25.48
N GLU A 132 -3.29 -9.81 -24.71
CA GLU A 132 -2.70 -11.16 -24.65
C GLU A 132 -2.72 -11.85 -26.02
N LYS A 133 -3.79 -11.65 -26.81
CA LYS A 133 -3.89 -12.17 -28.19
C LYS A 133 -2.92 -11.49 -29.17
N LYS A 134 -2.60 -10.22 -28.94
CA LYS A 134 -1.69 -9.41 -29.78
C LYS A 134 -0.26 -9.34 -29.22
N ALA A 135 0.01 -10.04 -28.13
CA ALA A 135 1.26 -9.95 -27.43
C ALA A 135 2.38 -10.65 -28.22
N LYS A 136 3.62 -10.17 -28.04
CA LYS A 136 4.79 -10.70 -28.75
C LYS A 136 5.39 -11.95 -28.13
N LYS A 137 4.91 -12.37 -26.95
CA LYS A 137 5.35 -13.57 -26.22
C LYS A 137 6.87 -13.68 -26.08
N ILE A 138 7.47 -12.69 -25.42
CA ILE A 138 8.93 -12.64 -25.26
C ILE A 138 9.38 -13.29 -23.96
N SER A 139 10.58 -13.87 -23.96
CA SER A 139 11.20 -14.47 -22.78
C SER A 139 11.92 -13.41 -21.91
N VAL A 140 12.45 -13.82 -20.75
CA VAL A 140 13.26 -12.95 -19.87
C VAL A 140 14.44 -12.34 -20.64
N MET A 141 15.06 -13.08 -21.56
CA MET A 141 16.28 -12.66 -22.26
C MET A 141 16.03 -11.54 -23.27
N GLU A 142 14.82 -11.46 -23.81
CA GLU A 142 14.42 -10.50 -24.85
C GLU A 142 13.79 -9.23 -24.26
N LEU A 143 13.71 -9.15 -22.92
CA LEU A 143 13.04 -8.07 -22.21
C LEU A 143 13.90 -6.81 -22.17
N THR A 144 13.43 -5.74 -22.81
CA THR A 144 14.06 -4.43 -22.80
C THR A 144 13.32 -3.45 -21.89
N GLU A 145 13.88 -2.25 -21.69
CA GLU A 145 13.21 -1.16 -20.97
C GLU A 145 11.97 -0.63 -21.71
N LYS A 146 11.93 -0.79 -23.04
CA LYS A 146 10.86 -0.31 -23.92
C LYS A 146 9.77 -1.35 -24.17
N THR A 147 9.87 -2.54 -23.59
CA THR A 147 8.90 -3.63 -23.75
C THR A 147 8.12 -3.88 -22.48
N CYS A 148 6.85 -4.25 -22.62
CA CYS A 148 5.92 -4.52 -21.55
C CYS A 148 6.34 -5.78 -20.78
N LYS A 149 6.66 -5.59 -19.50
CA LYS A 149 7.19 -6.61 -18.59
C LYS A 149 6.12 -7.41 -17.85
N TRP A 150 4.91 -7.49 -18.40
CA TRP A 150 3.78 -8.12 -17.74
C TRP A 150 3.91 -9.65 -17.86
N PRO A 151 4.04 -10.39 -16.74
CA PRO A 151 4.17 -11.84 -16.76
C PRO A 151 2.82 -12.49 -17.06
N ILE A 152 2.83 -13.49 -17.93
CA ILE A 152 1.67 -14.30 -18.31
C ILE A 152 2.08 -15.75 -18.16
N GLY A 153 1.23 -16.55 -17.49
CA GLY A 153 1.55 -17.92 -17.11
C GLY A 153 2.21 -18.04 -15.73
N ASP A 154 2.53 -19.27 -15.35
CA ASP A 154 3.19 -19.59 -14.08
C ASP A 154 4.71 -19.73 -14.32
N PRO A 155 5.57 -19.02 -13.56
CA PRO A 155 7.02 -19.16 -13.66
C PRO A 155 7.57 -20.60 -13.48
N ALA A 156 6.80 -21.51 -12.89
CA ALA A 156 7.16 -22.92 -12.75
C ALA A 156 6.85 -23.77 -14.00
N THR A 157 6.23 -23.19 -15.02
CA THR A 157 5.86 -23.85 -16.28
C THR A 157 6.61 -23.27 -17.46
N ASP A 158 6.80 -24.07 -18.53
CA ASP A 158 7.42 -23.63 -19.78
C ASP A 158 6.55 -22.62 -20.55
N ASP A 159 5.28 -22.46 -20.17
CA ASP A 159 4.34 -21.47 -20.72
C ASP A 159 4.48 -20.07 -20.09
N PHE A 160 5.60 -19.79 -19.42
CA PHE A 160 5.89 -18.48 -18.84
C PHE A 160 6.49 -17.51 -19.86
N TRP A 161 5.81 -16.40 -20.12
CA TRP A 161 6.28 -15.38 -21.05
C TRP A 161 5.84 -13.96 -20.66
N PHE A 162 6.44 -12.95 -21.28
CA PHE A 162 6.09 -11.54 -21.08
C PHE A 162 5.38 -10.94 -22.29
N CYS A 163 4.43 -10.06 -22.02
CA CYS A 163 3.63 -9.37 -23.04
C CYS A 163 4.43 -8.82 -24.24
N GLY A 164 5.55 -8.12 -23.99
CA GLY A 164 6.46 -7.67 -25.06
C GLY A 164 5.96 -6.54 -25.97
N LEU A 165 4.72 -6.05 -25.79
CA LEU A 165 4.23 -4.83 -26.45
C LEU A 165 5.02 -3.58 -26.01
N PRO A 166 5.01 -2.47 -26.77
CA PRO A 166 5.70 -1.24 -26.35
C PRO A 166 5.22 -0.75 -24.97
N SER A 167 6.16 -0.48 -24.06
CA SER A 167 5.86 0.07 -22.75
C SER A 167 5.49 1.56 -22.85
N LYS A 168 4.58 2.02 -21.97
CA LYS A 168 4.23 3.43 -21.88
C LYS A 168 5.40 4.20 -21.25
N GLN A 169 5.69 5.41 -21.74
CA GLN A 169 6.79 6.22 -21.22
C GLN A 169 6.72 6.41 -19.69
N GLY A 170 7.84 6.16 -19.01
CA GLY A 170 7.93 6.22 -17.54
C GLY A 170 7.21 5.09 -16.80
N LYS A 171 6.69 4.07 -17.49
CA LYS A 171 6.00 2.92 -16.90
C LYS A 171 6.55 1.61 -17.48
N PRO A 172 6.61 0.52 -16.68
CA PRO A 172 7.18 -0.75 -17.14
C PRO A 172 6.26 -1.58 -18.05
N TYR A 173 5.01 -1.13 -18.26
CA TYR A 173 3.98 -1.92 -18.95
C TYR A 173 3.31 -1.12 -20.08
N CYS A 174 2.65 -1.83 -21.00
CA CYS A 174 1.79 -1.23 -22.03
C CYS A 174 0.51 -0.65 -21.39
N GLU A 175 -0.29 0.09 -22.17
CA GLU A 175 -1.46 0.79 -21.64
C GLU A 175 -2.47 -0.12 -20.92
N ALA A 176 -2.79 -1.28 -21.48
CA ALA A 176 -3.71 -2.23 -20.85
C ALA A 176 -3.19 -2.72 -19.49
N HIS A 177 -1.94 -3.17 -19.45
CA HIS A 177 -1.32 -3.68 -18.22
C HIS A 177 -1.04 -2.58 -17.18
N VAL A 178 -0.85 -1.33 -17.60
CA VAL A 178 -0.80 -0.19 -16.67
C VAL A 178 -2.15 0.00 -15.96
N GLY A 179 -3.27 -0.17 -16.66
CA GLY A 179 -4.62 -0.05 -16.09
C GLY A 179 -4.90 -1.08 -15.00
N VAL A 180 -4.31 -2.27 -15.11
CA VAL A 180 -4.40 -3.31 -14.09
C VAL A 180 -3.38 -3.11 -12.97
N ALA A 181 -2.13 -2.79 -13.31
CA ALA A 181 -1.04 -2.63 -12.34
C ALA A 181 -1.19 -1.41 -11.42
N PHE A 182 -1.66 -0.28 -11.97
CA PHE A 182 -1.64 1.01 -11.31
C PHE A 182 -3.06 1.56 -11.18
N GLN A 183 -3.84 0.98 -10.26
CA GLN A 183 -5.14 1.54 -9.92
C GLN A 183 -5.01 2.87 -9.14
N PRO A 184 -5.69 3.95 -9.55
CA PRO A 184 -5.65 5.22 -8.83
C PRO A 184 -6.25 5.09 -7.43
N MET A 185 -5.63 5.76 -6.45
CA MET A 185 -6.07 5.74 -5.04
C MET A 185 -7.53 6.17 -4.84
N SER A 186 -8.10 6.97 -5.74
CA SER A 186 -9.48 7.45 -5.69
C SER A 186 -10.50 6.30 -5.79
N SER A 187 -10.28 5.35 -6.70
CA SER A 187 -11.15 4.16 -6.86
C SER A 187 -11.20 3.29 -5.61
N ARG A 188 -10.14 3.32 -4.77
CA ARG A 188 -10.10 2.63 -3.47
C ARG A 188 -10.80 3.40 -2.34
N ARG A 189 -10.83 4.74 -2.41
CA ARG A 189 -11.36 5.60 -1.33
C ARG A 189 -12.86 5.85 -1.47
N ASP A 190 -13.35 6.01 -2.70
CA ASP A 190 -14.78 6.24 -2.96
C ASP A 190 -15.62 5.00 -2.59
N ARG A 191 -15.07 3.80 -2.79
CA ARG A 191 -15.72 2.51 -2.54
C ARG A 191 -15.78 2.10 -1.05
N ARG A 192 -15.11 2.83 -0.15
CA ARG A 192 -15.12 2.57 1.31
C ARG A 192 -16.11 3.46 2.08
N ARG A 193 -16.82 4.36 1.39
CA ARG A 193 -17.73 5.32 2.01
C ARG A 193 -19.18 4.90 1.90
#